data_AF-A0A2D6AGV0-F1
#
_entry.id   AF-A0A2D6AGV0-F1
#
_cell.length_a   1.000
_cell.length_b   1.000
_cell.length_c   1.000
_cell.angle_alpha   90.00
_cell.angle_beta   90.00
_cell.angle_gamma   90.00
#
_symmetry.space_group_name_H-M   'P 1'
#
loop_
_entity.id
_entity.type
_entity.pdbx_description
1 polymer ?
#
loop_
_entity_poly.entity_id
_entity_poly.type
_entity_poly.pdbx_seq_one_letter_code
_entity_poly.pdbx_strand_id
1 'polypeptide(L)' 'ITLAETLVATVAEDGVIITSGVLKTRINDVASAFEFAGGKVQSTRQIEDWTMTLITRSK' A
#
# COMPACT_ATOMS: atom_id res chain seq x y z
N ILE A 1 11.00 -11.77 -4.81
CA ILE A 1 10.12 -10.62 -5.04
C ILE A 1 8.89 -10.81 -4.19
N THR A 2 8.67 -9.92 -3.22
CA THR A 2 7.45 -9.92 -2.40
C THR A 2 6.31 -9.25 -3.18
N LEU A 3 5.05 -9.52 -2.82
CA LEU A 3 3.89 -8.98 -3.53
C LEU A 3 3.94 -7.44 -3.71
N ALA A 4 4.40 -6.72 -2.69
CA ALA A 4 4.51 -5.26 -2.73
C ALA A 4 5.49 -4.77 -3.82
N GLU A 5 6.67 -5.39 -3.94
CA GLU A 5 7.66 -5.06 -4.97
C GLU A 5 7.08 -5.26 -6.38
N THR A 6 6.38 -6.37 -6.62
CA THR A 6 5.72 -6.61 -7.91
C THR A 6 4.67 -5.54 -8.21
N LEU A 7 3.82 -5.19 -7.24
CA LEU A 7 2.74 -4.23 -7.44
C LEU A 7 3.25 -2.80 -7.66
N VAL A 8 4.33 -2.40 -6.98
CA VAL A 8 4.96 -1.09 -7.21
C VAL A 8 5.60 -1.05 -8.59
N ALA A 9 6.27 -2.13 -9.02
CA ALA A 9 6.92 -2.18 -10.33
C ALA A 9 5.95 -2.20 -11.52
N THR A 10 4.69 -2.63 -11.34
CA THR A 10 3.70 -2.74 -12.42
C THR A 10 2.94 -1.45 -12.71
N VAL A 11 2.97 -0.46 -11.81
CA VAL A 11 2.33 0.84 -12.03
C VAL A 11 3.35 1.84 -12.57
N ALA A 12 2.89 2.79 -13.39
CA ALA A 12 3.71 3.89 -13.90
C ALA A 12 4.22 4.80 -12.76
N GLU A 13 5.19 5.66 -13.04
CA GLU A 13 5.58 6.75 -12.13
C GLU A 13 4.33 7.57 -11.75
N ASP A 14 4.22 7.97 -10.48
CA ASP A 14 3.03 8.56 -9.86
C ASP A 14 1.75 7.70 -9.91
N GLY A 15 1.85 6.46 -10.37
CA GLY A 15 0.77 5.49 -10.39
C GLY A 15 0.23 5.19 -8.99
N VAL A 16 -1.07 4.96 -8.92
CA VAL A 16 -1.80 4.75 -7.66
C VAL A 16 -2.12 3.27 -7.47
N ILE A 17 -1.85 2.77 -6.27
CA ILE A 17 -2.24 1.45 -5.77
C ILE A 17 -3.24 1.68 -4.64
N ILE A 18 -4.36 0.98 -4.69
CA ILE A 18 -5.33 0.94 -3.60
C ILE A 18 -5.34 -0.47 -3.02
N THR A 19 -5.00 -0.58 -1.74
CA THR A 19 -5.14 -1.84 -1.01
C THR A 19 -6.36 -1.78 -0.12
N SER A 20 -7.09 -2.87 -0.01
CA SER A 20 -8.21 -3.01 0.93
C SER A 20 -8.33 -4.46 1.38
N GLY A 21 -9.24 -4.76 2.30
CA GLY A 21 -9.36 -6.09 2.91
C GLY A 21 -8.22 -6.42 3.87
N VAL A 22 -7.54 -5.39 4.40
CA VAL A 22 -6.50 -5.53 5.43
C VAL A 22 -7.13 -5.22 6.79
N LEU A 23 -6.88 -6.06 7.78
CA LEU A 23 -7.33 -5.79 9.15
C LEU A 23 -6.52 -4.63 9.75
N LYS A 24 -7.16 -3.79 10.57
CA LYS A 24 -6.52 -2.65 11.25
C LYS A 24 -5.29 -3.04 12.08
N THR A 25 -5.23 -4.28 12.56
CA THR A 25 -4.08 -4.82 13.32
C THR A 25 -2.89 -5.18 12.44
N ARG A 26 -3.08 -5.28 11.11
CA ARG A 26 -2.06 -5.67 10.13
C ARG A 26 -1.66 -4.54 9.19
N ILE A 27 -2.31 -3.38 9.26
CA ILE A 27 -2.07 -2.30 8.30
C ILE A 27 -0.65 -1.75 8.35
N ASN A 28 -0.01 -1.71 9.53
CA ASN A 28 1.36 -1.23 9.64
C ASN A 28 2.34 -2.14 8.88
N ASP A 29 2.17 -3.46 8.97
CA ASP A 29 2.99 -4.42 8.20
C ASP A 29 2.86 -4.18 6.69
N VAL A 30 1.63 -3.96 6.22
CA VAL A 30 1.34 -3.73 4.80
C VAL A 30 1.93 -2.39 4.35
N ALA A 31 1.69 -1.31 5.11
CA ALA A 31 2.23 0.01 4.83
C ALA A 31 3.77 -0.02 4.71
N SER A 32 4.44 -0.62 5.69
CA SER A 32 5.91 -0.76 5.69
C SER A 32 6.42 -1.59 4.50
N ALA A 33 5.71 -2.65 4.11
CA ALA A 33 6.09 -3.45 2.94
C ALA A 33 6.01 -2.64 1.63
N PHE A 34 4.98 -1.81 1.46
CA PHE A 34 4.85 -0.93 0.28
C PHE A 34 5.85 0.22 0.30
N GLU A 35 6.12 0.83 1.46
CA GLU A 35 7.14 1.87 1.58
C GLU A 35 8.55 1.34 1.27
N PHE A 36 8.88 0.15 1.77
CA PHE A 36 10.14 -0.53 1.44
C PHE A 36 10.26 -0.82 -0.06
N ALA A 37 9.14 -1.16 -0.71
CA ALA A 37 9.08 -1.43 -2.15
C ALA A 37 9.13 -0.16 -3.04
N GLY A 38 9.22 1.05 -2.47
CA GLY A 38 9.27 2.31 -3.22
C GLY A 38 7.90 2.98 -3.41
N GLY A 39 6.86 2.47 -2.77
CA GLY A 39 5.58 3.16 -2.60
C GLY A 39 5.66 4.25 -1.53
N LYS A 40 4.67 5.13 -1.51
CA LYS A 40 4.43 6.12 -0.46
C LYS A 40 2.97 6.05 -0.05
N VAL A 41 2.71 5.78 1.23
CA VAL A 41 1.35 5.82 1.77
C VAL A 41 0.88 7.28 1.81
N GLN A 42 -0.26 7.53 1.17
CA GLN A 42 -0.85 8.87 1.10
C GLN A 42 -1.99 9.01 2.10
N SER A 43 -2.83 7.98 2.21
CA SER A 43 -3.92 7.95 3.18
C SER A 43 -4.32 6.52 3.51
N THR A 44 -4.82 6.34 4.72
CA THR A 44 -5.46 5.11 5.17
C THR A 44 -6.81 5.48 5.77
N ARG A 45 -7.87 4.86 5.27
CA ARG A 45 -9.21 4.93 5.84
C ARG A 45 -9.53 3.62 6.53
N GLN A 46 -9.97 3.69 7.78
CA GLN A 46 -10.52 2.55 8.51
C GLN A 46 -12.04 2.53 8.38
N ILE A 47 -12.62 1.34 8.24
CA ILE A 47 -14.05 1.06 8.26
C ILE A 47 -14.22 -0.18 9.14
N GLU A 48 -14.78 0.01 10.34
CA GLU A 48 -14.83 -1.02 11.39
C GLU A 48 -13.43 -1.60 11.67
N ASP A 49 -13.22 -2.89 11.37
CA ASP A 49 -11.94 -3.57 11.55
C ASP A 49 -11.07 -3.63 10.28
N TRP A 50 -11.58 -3.13 9.16
CA TRP A 50 -10.93 -3.19 7.86
C TRP A 50 -10.34 -1.84 7.46
N THR A 51 -9.32 -1.87 6.62
CA THR A 51 -8.70 -0.67 6.06
C THR A 51 -8.78 -0.64 4.54
N MET A 52 -8.74 0.58 4.01
CA MET A 52 -8.41 0.89 2.63
C MET A 52 -7.29 1.92 2.62
N THR A 53 -6.22 1.66 1.87
CA THR A 53 -5.02 2.49 1.86
C THR A 53 -4.65 2.88 0.44
N LEU A 54 -4.47 4.18 0.24
CA LEU A 54 -3.99 4.80 -1.00
C LEU A 54 -2.47 4.90 -0.94
N ILE A 55 -1.81 4.37 -1.96
CA ILE A 55 -0.35 4.34 -2.08
C ILE A 55 0.01 4.87 -3.46
N THR A 56 0.96 5.79 -3.55
CA THR A 56 1.53 6.25 -4.82
C THR A 56 2.90 5.66 -5.01
N ARG A 57 3.25 5.24 -6.22
CA ARG A 57 4.64 4.94 -6.58
C ARG A 57 5.48 6.21 -6.44
N SER A 58 6.57 6.13 -5.67
CA SER A 58 7.42 7.30 -5.34
C SER A 58 8.84 7.23 -5.93
N LYS A 59 9.16 6.12 -6.62
CA LYS A 59 10.39 5.85 -7.38
C LYS A 59 10.10 4.86 -8.50
#